data_AF-A0A355KUD3-F1
#
_entry.id   AF-A0A355KUD3-F1
#
_cell.length_a   1.000
_cell.length_b   1.000
_cell.length_c   1.000
_cell.angle_alpha   90.00
_cell.angle_beta   90.00
_cell.angle_gamma   90.00
#
_symmetry.space_group_name_H-M   'P 1'
#
loop_
_entity.id
_entity.type
_entity.pdbx_description
1 polymer ?
#
loop_
_entity_poly.entity_id
_entity_poly.type
_entity_poly.pdbx_seq_one_letter_code
_entity_poly.pdbx_strand_id
1 'polypeptide(L)'
;LIPFIIGIIAGYVAAAIFTVIGIKTDNTALQVIDFTVFHDLKLFSVPDFTFLEAAKGAKEIDGQYLATVAVAYVPVAFVVFAEHIADHKNLSSIIEQDLLEEPGLHRTLLGDGVGSMFGAIFGGCPNTTYGESVGCVAITGNASVVTILATAIMCMIISFFGPFVTFLASIPNCVMGGVCITLYGFIAVSGLKMIQQVDLDDNKNLFVVAVILICGIGGLTVNFGKVTLTSIACALILGIITNVILSKKGKKA
;
A
#
# COMPACT_ATOMS: atom_id res chain seq x y z
N LEU A 1 2.30 14.57 -3.73
CA LEU A 1 1.22 14.80 -2.74
C LEU A 1 0.21 15.88 -3.15
N ILE A 2 0.62 17.10 -3.53
CA ILE A 2 -0.32 18.17 -3.94
C ILE A 2 -1.31 17.73 -5.03
N PRO A 3 -0.91 17.01 -6.10
CA PRO A 3 -1.86 16.52 -7.11
C PRO A 3 -2.91 15.55 -6.57
N PHE A 4 -2.56 14.71 -5.59
CA PHE A 4 -3.50 13.78 -4.95
C PHE A 4 -4.53 14.52 -4.12
N ILE A 5 -4.09 15.51 -3.32
CA ILE A 5 -5.00 16.33 -2.51
C ILE A 5 -5.96 17.10 -3.41
N ILE A 6 -5.45 17.74 -4.46
CA ILE A 6 -6.27 18.46 -5.44
C ILE A 6 -7.24 17.49 -6.13
N GLY A 7 -6.79 16.29 -6.51
CA GLY A 7 -7.62 15.26 -7.13
C GLY A 7 -8.76 14.79 -6.22
N ILE A 8 -8.48 14.52 -4.94
CA ILE A 8 -9.49 14.14 -3.94
C ILE A 8 -10.51 15.26 -3.76
N ILE A 9 -10.04 16.50 -3.56
CA ILE A 9 -10.92 17.66 -3.37
C ILE A 9 -11.78 17.90 -4.61
N ALA A 10 -11.18 17.89 -5.81
CA ALA A 10 -11.91 18.06 -7.07
C ALA A 10 -12.95 16.95 -7.29
N GLY A 11 -12.59 15.70 -7.01
CA GLY A 11 -13.50 14.55 -7.07
C GLY A 11 -14.65 14.67 -6.08
N TYR A 12 -14.36 15.08 -4.84
CA TYR A 12 -15.38 15.29 -3.81
C TYR A 12 -16.32 16.43 -4.19
N VAL A 13 -15.81 17.55 -4.71
CA VAL A 13 -16.61 18.68 -5.19
C VAL A 13 -17.52 18.24 -6.35
N ALA A 14 -17.00 17.47 -7.31
CA ALA A 14 -17.82 16.93 -8.40
C ALA A 14 -18.92 16.00 -7.88
N ALA A 15 -18.60 15.09 -6.95
CA ALA A 15 -19.58 14.21 -6.33
C ALA A 15 -20.63 14.97 -5.49
N ALA A 16 -20.24 16.06 -4.83
CA ALA A 16 -21.17 16.94 -4.13
C ALA A 16 -22.13 17.63 -5.10
N ILE A 17 -21.63 18.14 -6.24
CA ILE A 17 -22.47 18.72 -7.30
C ILE A 17 -23.48 17.69 -7.82
N PHE A 18 -23.04 16.45 -8.12
CA PHE A 18 -23.95 15.40 -8.54
C PHE A 18 -25.00 15.09 -7.47
N THR A 19 -24.60 15.02 -6.20
CA THR A 19 -25.52 14.76 -5.09
C THR A 19 -26.58 15.85 -4.96
N VAL A 20 -26.20 17.13 -5.07
CA VAL A 20 -27.16 18.25 -5.05
C VAL A 20 -28.13 18.20 -6.24
N ILE A 21 -27.65 17.83 -7.43
CA ILE A 21 -28.51 17.64 -8.60
C ILE A 21 -29.46 16.44 -8.38
N GLY A 22 -28.97 15.35 -7.80
CA GLY A 22 -29.76 14.16 -7.48
C GLY A 22 -30.87 14.42 -6.46
N ILE A 23 -30.60 15.25 -5.45
CA ILE A 23 -31.61 15.67 -4.46
C ILE A 23 -32.69 16.54 -5.14
N LYS A 24 -32.30 17.45 -6.05
CA LYS A 24 -33.26 18.33 -6.75
C LYS A 24 -34.09 17.61 -7.82
N THR A 25 -33.55 16.55 -8.41
CA THR A 25 -34.21 15.79 -9.48
C THR A 25 -34.85 14.49 -8.99
N ASP A 26 -34.84 14.25 -7.68
CA ASP A 26 -35.28 13.00 -7.03
C ASP A 26 -34.62 11.74 -7.63
N ASN A 27 -33.39 11.88 -8.11
CA ASN A 27 -32.61 10.82 -8.72
C ASN A 27 -31.60 10.26 -7.74
N THR A 28 -31.94 9.12 -7.15
CA THR A 28 -31.09 8.40 -6.18
C THR A 28 -29.75 7.97 -6.75
N ALA A 29 -29.63 7.73 -8.06
CA ALA A 29 -28.37 7.33 -8.69
C ALA A 29 -27.31 8.43 -8.68
N LEU A 30 -27.72 9.70 -8.55
CA LEU A 30 -26.81 10.84 -8.46
C LEU A 30 -26.49 11.24 -7.02
N GLN A 31 -27.13 10.63 -6.01
CA GLN A 31 -26.87 10.89 -4.60
C GLN A 31 -25.68 10.06 -4.11
N VAL A 32 -24.48 10.50 -4.49
CA VAL A 32 -23.25 9.73 -4.27
C VAL A 32 -22.62 10.00 -2.90
N ILE A 33 -22.88 11.16 -2.31
CA ILE A 33 -22.41 11.52 -0.96
C ILE A 33 -23.59 11.47 0.01
N ASP A 34 -23.40 10.79 1.13
CA ASP A 34 -24.30 10.89 2.26
C ASP A 34 -23.88 12.05 3.15
N PHE A 35 -24.69 13.11 3.22
CA PHE A 35 -24.43 14.26 4.10
C PHE A 35 -24.98 14.08 5.51
N THR A 36 -25.75 13.02 5.78
CA THR A 36 -26.36 12.79 7.10
C THR A 36 -25.31 12.52 8.19
N VAL A 37 -24.15 11.99 7.80
CA VAL A 37 -22.98 11.81 8.69
C VAL A 37 -22.47 13.10 9.33
N PHE A 38 -22.82 14.28 8.79
CA PHE A 38 -22.43 15.57 9.36
C PHE A 38 -23.45 16.14 10.37
N HIS A 39 -24.59 15.49 10.61
CA HIS A 39 -25.67 16.06 11.45
C HIS A 39 -25.33 16.07 12.94
N ASP A 40 -24.61 15.05 13.45
CA ASP A 40 -24.22 14.89 14.86
C ASP A 40 -22.69 14.99 15.06
N LEU A 41 -22.06 15.99 14.43
CA LEU A 41 -20.62 16.20 14.52
C LEU A 41 -20.16 16.55 15.94
N LYS A 42 -19.36 15.68 16.53
CA LYS A 42 -18.54 16.03 17.69
C LYS A 42 -17.22 16.63 17.22
N LEU A 43 -16.80 17.74 17.83
CA LEU A 43 -15.52 18.38 17.49
C LEU A 43 -14.33 17.46 17.80
N PHE A 44 -14.45 16.67 18.88
CA PHE A 44 -13.47 15.68 19.29
C PHE A 44 -14.09 14.29 19.30
N SER A 45 -13.42 13.34 18.66
CA SER A 45 -13.77 11.92 18.64
C SER A 45 -12.54 11.10 18.99
N VAL A 46 -12.68 10.12 19.88
CA VAL A 46 -11.59 9.17 20.16
C VAL A 46 -11.65 8.07 19.10
N PRO A 47 -10.52 7.73 18.42
CA PRO A 47 -10.48 6.60 17.50
C PRO A 47 -10.88 5.28 18.17
N ASP A 48 -11.59 4.43 17.44
CA ASP A 48 -11.93 3.10 17.91
C ASP A 48 -10.69 2.22 17.96
N PHE A 49 -10.26 1.89 19.18
CA PHE A 49 -9.09 1.06 19.39
C PHE A 49 -9.47 -0.41 19.47
N THR A 50 -9.13 -1.18 18.43
CA THR A 50 -9.49 -2.60 18.35
C THR A 50 -8.71 -3.50 19.31
N PHE A 51 -7.60 -3.05 19.94
CA PHE A 51 -6.87 -3.89 20.91
C PHE A 51 -7.75 -4.35 22.08
N LEU A 52 -8.71 -3.53 22.51
CA LEU A 52 -9.64 -3.86 23.60
C LEU A 52 -10.61 -4.97 23.20
N GLU A 53 -10.93 -5.06 21.92
CA GLU A 53 -11.81 -6.08 21.34
C GLU A 53 -11.02 -7.35 20.99
N ALA A 54 -9.82 -7.19 20.43
CA ALA A 54 -8.88 -8.28 20.17
C ALA A 54 -8.50 -9.04 21.45
N ALA A 55 -8.34 -8.35 22.58
CA ALA A 55 -8.07 -8.97 23.88
C ALA A 55 -9.18 -9.91 24.36
N LYS A 56 -10.44 -9.69 23.94
CA LYS A 56 -11.57 -10.56 24.27
C LYS A 56 -11.56 -11.86 23.45
N GLY A 57 -11.07 -11.80 22.21
CA GLY A 57 -10.91 -12.94 21.30
C GLY A 57 -9.62 -13.74 21.50
N ALA A 58 -8.73 -13.34 22.42
CA ALA A 58 -7.43 -13.99 22.62
C ALA A 58 -7.53 -15.49 23.00
N LYS A 59 -8.67 -15.93 23.53
CA LYS A 59 -8.94 -17.34 23.85
C LYS A 59 -9.28 -18.21 22.63
N GLU A 60 -9.57 -17.61 21.47
CA GLU A 60 -9.89 -18.30 20.21
C GLU A 60 -8.66 -18.46 19.30
N ILE A 61 -7.49 -17.98 19.72
CA ILE A 61 -6.24 -18.14 18.99
C ILE A 61 -5.75 -19.58 19.16
N ASP A 62 -6.12 -20.45 18.22
CA ASP A 62 -5.60 -21.81 18.10
C ASP A 62 -4.52 -21.92 17.01
N GLY A 63 -3.73 -22.99 17.02
CA GLY A 63 -2.69 -23.27 16.03
C GLY A 63 -3.23 -23.33 14.59
N GLN A 64 -4.47 -23.78 14.39
CA GLN A 64 -5.13 -23.78 13.09
C GLN A 64 -5.50 -22.36 12.62
N TYR A 65 -5.89 -21.47 13.54
CA TYR A 65 -6.15 -20.07 13.23
C TYR A 65 -4.85 -19.36 12.81
N LEU A 66 -3.77 -19.56 13.57
CA LEU A 66 -2.45 -19.02 13.24
C LEU A 66 -1.95 -19.53 11.88
N ALA A 67 -2.12 -20.82 11.57
CA ALA A 67 -1.76 -21.37 10.28
C ALA A 67 -2.58 -20.74 9.14
N THR A 68 -3.88 -20.51 9.35
CA THR A 68 -4.75 -19.88 8.34
C THR A 68 -4.34 -18.43 8.07
N VAL A 69 -4.08 -17.65 9.13
CA VAL A 69 -3.59 -16.26 9.02
C VAL A 69 -2.22 -16.23 8.35
N ALA A 70 -1.30 -17.13 8.73
CA ALA A 70 0.02 -17.21 8.12
C ALA A 70 -0.05 -17.51 6.63
N VAL A 71 -0.87 -18.47 6.20
CA VAL A 71 -1.05 -18.78 4.77
C VAL A 71 -1.61 -17.59 3.98
N ALA A 72 -2.50 -16.81 4.59
CA ALA A 72 -3.08 -15.63 3.93
C ALA A 72 -2.09 -14.44 3.85
N TYR A 73 -1.34 -14.16 4.91
CA TYR A 73 -0.54 -12.93 5.03
C TYR A 73 0.96 -13.10 4.75
N VAL A 74 1.54 -14.30 4.87
CA VAL A 74 2.96 -14.51 4.55
C VAL A 74 3.27 -14.14 3.09
N PRO A 75 2.46 -14.52 2.07
CA PRO A 75 2.70 -14.07 0.71
C PRO A 75 2.66 -12.55 0.57
N VAL A 76 1.71 -11.90 1.25
CA VAL A 76 1.59 -10.43 1.24
C VAL A 76 2.83 -9.77 1.86
N ALA A 77 3.38 -10.33 2.94
CA ALA A 77 4.60 -9.83 3.55
C ALA A 77 5.80 -9.89 2.59
N PHE A 78 5.90 -10.90 1.71
CA PHE A 78 6.93 -10.93 0.66
C PHE A 78 6.75 -9.84 -0.39
N VAL A 79 5.50 -9.48 -0.71
CA VAL A 79 5.21 -8.36 -1.62
C VAL A 79 5.65 -7.05 -0.99
N VAL A 80 5.26 -6.82 0.27
CA VAL A 80 5.65 -5.64 1.05
C VAL A 80 7.17 -5.54 1.19
N PHE A 81 7.86 -6.67 1.40
CA PHE A 81 9.32 -6.69 1.43
C PHE A 81 9.95 -6.22 0.11
N ALA A 82 9.43 -6.70 -1.03
CA ALA A 82 9.92 -6.26 -2.34
C ALA A 82 9.61 -4.78 -2.61
N GLU A 83 8.42 -4.31 -2.21
CA GLU A 83 8.01 -2.90 -2.29
C GLU A 83 8.90 -2.00 -1.43
N HIS A 84 9.16 -2.40 -0.18
CA HIS A 84 10.04 -1.68 0.74
C HIS A 84 11.45 -1.49 0.16
N ILE A 85 12.02 -2.54 -0.43
CA ILE A 85 13.33 -2.45 -1.09
C ILE A 85 13.28 -1.49 -2.28
N ALA A 86 12.24 -1.58 -3.11
CA ALA A 86 12.07 -0.72 -4.28
C ALA A 86 12.00 0.75 -3.88
N ASP A 87 11.20 1.07 -2.87
CA ASP A 87 11.01 2.43 -2.40
C ASP A 87 12.24 2.97 -1.70
N HIS A 88 12.95 2.16 -0.91
CA HIS A 88 14.22 2.57 -0.31
C HIS A 88 15.30 2.79 -1.38
N LYS A 89 15.35 1.97 -2.43
CA LYS A 89 16.28 2.16 -3.54
C LYS A 89 15.96 3.43 -4.35
N ASN A 90 14.68 3.69 -4.60
CA ASN A 90 14.24 4.93 -5.23
C ASN A 90 14.60 6.14 -4.37
N LEU A 91 14.30 6.10 -3.07
CA LEU A 91 14.66 7.17 -2.14
C LEU A 91 16.18 7.38 -2.10
N SER A 92 16.96 6.30 -2.06
CA SER A 92 18.43 6.34 -2.09
C SER A 92 18.97 7.09 -3.31
N SER A 93 18.35 6.88 -4.48
CA SER A 93 18.71 7.60 -5.71
C SER A 93 18.37 9.09 -5.66
N ILE A 94 17.37 9.48 -4.86
CA ILE A 94 16.92 10.88 -4.72
C ILE A 94 17.78 11.63 -3.70
N ILE A 95 18.16 10.98 -2.60
CA ILE A 95 18.93 11.60 -1.51
C ILE A 95 20.45 11.38 -1.67
N GLU A 96 20.87 10.71 -2.73
CA GLU A 96 22.27 10.36 -3.05
C GLU A 96 22.99 9.59 -1.92
N GLN A 97 22.25 8.74 -1.21
CA GLN A 97 22.78 7.90 -0.12
C GLN A 97 22.15 6.51 -0.20
N ASP A 98 22.96 5.45 -0.18
CA ASP A 98 22.46 4.08 -0.20
C ASP A 98 21.91 3.66 1.18
N LEU A 99 20.59 3.74 1.32
CA LEU A 99 19.88 3.37 2.53
C LEU A 99 19.93 1.85 2.83
N LEU A 100 20.23 1.03 1.81
CA LEU A 100 20.36 -0.42 1.96
C LEU A 100 21.68 -0.80 2.64
N GLU A 101 22.69 0.06 2.55
CA GLU A 101 23.99 -0.08 3.23
C GLU A 101 24.01 0.72 4.54
N GLU A 102 23.66 2.01 4.50
CA GLU A 102 23.59 2.90 5.67
C GLU A 102 22.26 3.68 5.68
N PRO A 103 21.34 3.41 6.62
CA PRO A 103 21.50 2.70 7.90
C PRO A 103 21.46 1.17 7.81
N GLY A 104 21.19 0.63 6.62
CA GLY A 104 21.19 -0.80 6.35
C GLY A 104 19.79 -1.37 6.23
N LEU A 105 19.57 -2.26 5.24
CA LEU A 105 18.28 -2.89 4.97
C LEU A 105 17.66 -3.57 6.20
N HIS A 106 18.50 -4.15 7.05
CA HIS A 106 18.08 -4.78 8.30
C HIS A 106 17.40 -3.80 9.27
N ARG A 107 17.88 -2.55 9.36
CA ARG A 107 17.28 -1.53 10.24
C ARG A 107 16.01 -0.96 9.63
N THR A 108 16.01 -0.72 8.32
CA THR A 108 14.84 -0.17 7.63
C THR A 108 13.66 -1.14 7.66
N LEU A 109 13.92 -2.44 7.43
CA LEU A 109 12.88 -3.48 7.51
C LEU A 109 12.44 -3.74 8.94
N LEU A 110 13.36 -3.70 9.91
CA LEU A 110 12.99 -3.82 11.31
C LEU A 110 12.07 -2.67 11.74
N GLY A 111 12.36 -1.44 11.31
CA GLY A 111 11.51 -0.27 11.54
C GLY A 111 10.11 -0.45 10.96
N ASP A 112 10.03 -0.93 9.72
CA ASP A 112 8.76 -1.22 9.03
C ASP A 112 7.95 -2.31 9.75
N GLY A 113 8.57 -3.45 10.06
CA GLY A 113 7.94 -4.54 10.79
C GLY A 113 7.47 -4.14 12.19
N VAL A 114 8.30 -3.39 12.94
CA VAL A 114 7.91 -2.87 14.27
C VAL A 114 6.74 -1.90 14.13
N GLY A 115 6.76 -1.01 13.14
CA GLY A 115 5.65 -0.11 12.83
C GLY A 115 4.35 -0.87 12.54
N SER A 116 4.41 -1.90 11.70
CA SER A 116 3.29 -2.79 11.39
C SER A 116 2.76 -3.51 12.62
N MET A 117 3.63 -4.01 13.50
CA MET A 117 3.22 -4.67 14.74
C MET A 117 2.47 -3.70 15.67
N PHE A 118 3.00 -2.50 15.89
CA PHE A 118 2.32 -1.49 16.70
C PHE A 118 1.00 -1.06 16.04
N GLY A 119 0.99 -0.85 14.72
CA GLY A 119 -0.23 -0.56 13.97
C GLY A 119 -1.30 -1.64 14.16
N ALA A 120 -0.93 -2.91 14.03
CA ALA A 120 -1.83 -4.04 14.20
C ALA A 120 -2.43 -4.13 15.61
N ILE A 121 -1.67 -3.77 16.66
CA ILE A 121 -2.21 -3.68 18.03
C ILE A 121 -3.37 -2.68 18.04
N PHE A 122 -3.21 -1.49 17.48
CA PHE A 122 -4.25 -0.47 17.47
C PHE A 122 -5.34 -0.69 16.40
N GLY A 123 -5.28 -1.78 15.62
CA GLY A 123 -6.26 -2.09 14.58
C GLY A 123 -5.94 -1.59 13.18
N GLY A 124 -4.73 -1.06 12.99
CA GLY A 124 -4.22 -0.69 11.69
C GLY A 124 -3.94 -1.92 10.81
N CYS A 125 -4.00 -1.70 9.49
CA CYS A 125 -3.50 -2.66 8.51
C CYS A 125 -1.96 -2.67 8.50
N PRO A 126 -1.33 -3.73 7.96
CA PRO A 126 0.12 -3.73 7.70
C PRO A 126 0.53 -2.48 6.91
N ASN A 127 1.61 -1.83 7.35
CA ASN A 127 2.13 -0.62 6.72
C ASN A 127 3.38 -0.94 5.90
N THR A 128 3.75 0.01 5.04
CA THR A 128 4.97 0.01 4.24
C THR A 128 5.36 1.45 3.93
N THR A 129 6.52 1.64 3.32
CA THR A 129 6.95 2.95 2.82
C THR A 129 6.04 3.42 1.68
N TYR A 130 5.62 4.68 1.69
CA TYR A 130 4.77 5.24 0.64
C TYR A 130 5.60 5.83 -0.49
N GLY A 131 5.52 5.24 -1.68
CA GLY A 131 6.16 5.74 -2.91
C GLY A 131 5.74 7.18 -3.28
N GLU A 132 4.54 7.62 -2.92
CA GLU A 132 4.07 8.99 -3.12
C GLU A 132 4.80 10.00 -2.22
N SER A 133 5.20 9.55 -1.03
CA SER A 133 6.01 10.34 -0.10
C SER A 133 7.45 10.45 -0.61
N VAL A 134 8.01 9.36 -1.12
CA VAL A 134 9.31 9.35 -1.80
C VAL A 134 9.30 10.29 -3.01
N GLY A 135 8.23 10.26 -3.82
CA GLY A 135 8.04 11.19 -4.93
C GLY A 135 7.93 12.66 -4.47
N CYS A 136 7.36 12.92 -3.29
CA CYS A 136 7.33 14.26 -2.71
C CYS A 136 8.74 14.75 -2.34
N VAL A 137 9.57 13.88 -1.75
CA VAL A 137 10.97 14.17 -1.46
C VAL A 137 11.73 14.47 -2.76
N ALA A 138 11.47 13.72 -3.84
CA ALA A 138 12.09 13.96 -5.15
C ALA A 138 11.79 15.35 -5.72
N ILE A 139 10.57 15.86 -5.50
CA ILE A 139 10.13 17.17 -6.02
C ILE A 139 10.61 18.31 -5.11
N THR A 140 10.50 18.11 -3.79
CA THR A 140 10.77 19.17 -2.80
C THR A 140 12.24 19.27 -2.42
N GLY A 141 13.04 18.24 -2.68
CA GLY A 141 14.42 18.13 -2.22
C GLY A 141 14.57 18.01 -0.70
N ASN A 142 13.46 17.89 0.05
CA ASN A 142 13.49 17.83 1.51
C ASN A 142 13.29 16.39 2.01
N ALA A 143 14.40 15.74 2.37
CA ALA A 143 14.42 14.41 2.97
C ALA A 143 14.54 14.44 4.51
N SER A 144 14.20 15.56 5.16
CA SER A 144 14.36 15.71 6.61
C SER A 144 13.45 14.77 7.41
N VAL A 145 14.07 13.93 8.25
CA VAL A 145 13.37 13.04 9.21
C VAL A 145 12.49 13.84 10.17
N VAL A 146 12.89 15.07 10.52
CA VAL A 146 12.13 15.94 11.43
C VAL A 146 10.80 16.35 10.80
N THR A 147 10.77 16.62 9.49
CA THR A 147 9.53 16.96 8.78
C THR A 147 8.57 15.77 8.75
N ILE A 148 9.09 14.56 8.54
CA ILE A 148 8.30 13.32 8.57
C ILE A 148 7.74 13.08 9.99
N LEU A 149 8.57 13.23 11.02
CA LEU A 149 8.14 13.06 12.41
C LEU A 149 7.07 14.09 12.82
N ALA A 150 7.24 15.36 12.46
CA ALA A 150 6.25 16.40 12.72
C ALA A 150 4.91 16.08 12.02
N THR A 151 4.97 15.54 10.80
CA THR A 151 3.78 15.10 10.06
C THR A 151 3.11 13.91 10.76
N ALA A 152 3.87 12.93 11.24
CA ALA A 152 3.31 11.80 11.99
C ALA A 152 2.59 12.26 13.27
N ILE A 153 3.17 13.19 14.02
CA ILE A 153 2.53 13.77 15.21
C ILE A 153 1.27 14.55 14.84
N MET A 154 1.31 15.32 13.76
CA MET A 154 0.14 16.03 13.25
C MET A 154 -0.99 15.06 12.86
N CYS A 155 -0.67 13.95 12.19
CA CYS A 155 -1.62 12.91 11.84
C CYS A 155 -2.24 12.24 13.09
N MET A 156 -1.43 12.01 14.14
CA MET A 156 -1.96 11.51 15.41
C MET A 156 -2.95 12.51 16.02
N ILE A 157 -2.62 13.80 16.07
CA ILE A 157 -3.50 14.82 16.65
C ILE A 157 -4.79 14.99 15.81
N ILE A 158 -4.69 15.05 14.49
CA ILE A 158 -5.84 15.26 13.60
C ILE A 158 -6.80 14.07 13.61
N SER A 159 -6.33 12.87 13.97
CA SER A 159 -7.20 11.70 14.15
C SER A 159 -8.25 11.89 15.25
N PHE A 160 -8.00 12.79 16.21
CA PHE A 160 -8.95 13.14 17.26
C PHE A 160 -9.94 14.24 16.83
N PHE A 161 -9.72 14.86 15.67
CA PHE A 161 -10.55 15.94 15.16
C PHE A 161 -11.72 15.36 14.34
N GLY A 162 -12.87 15.26 15.00
CA GLY A 162 -14.06 14.60 14.46
C GLY A 162 -14.51 15.08 13.08
N PRO A 163 -14.55 16.40 12.80
CA PRO A 163 -14.93 16.90 11.48
C PRO A 163 -14.05 16.38 10.33
N PHE A 164 -12.74 16.21 10.57
CA PHE A 164 -11.83 15.68 9.56
C PHE A 164 -12.04 14.18 9.35
N VAL A 165 -12.24 13.42 10.43
CA VAL A 165 -12.55 11.98 10.36
C VAL A 165 -13.87 11.74 9.63
N THR A 166 -14.92 12.50 9.96
CA THR A 166 -16.22 12.43 9.28
C THR A 166 -16.10 12.82 7.81
N PHE A 167 -15.31 13.85 7.49
CA PHE A 167 -15.05 14.20 6.10
C PHE A 167 -14.41 13.04 5.33
N LEU A 168 -13.35 12.43 5.87
CA LEU A 168 -12.72 11.26 5.23
C LEU A 168 -13.70 10.10 5.04
N ALA A 169 -14.55 9.82 6.03
CA ALA A 169 -15.57 8.78 5.96
C ALA A 169 -16.68 9.09 4.92
N SER A 170 -16.93 10.38 4.64
CA SER A 170 -17.90 10.80 3.63
C SER A 170 -17.38 10.74 2.19
N ILE A 171 -16.09 10.46 1.97
CA ILE A 171 -15.52 10.40 0.63
C ILE A 171 -16.15 9.22 -0.12
N PRO A 172 -16.81 9.45 -1.26
CA PRO A 172 -17.51 8.39 -1.97
C PRO A 172 -16.56 7.40 -2.63
N ASN A 173 -17.04 6.16 -2.77
CA ASN A 173 -16.27 5.06 -3.37
C ASN A 173 -15.73 5.37 -4.78
N CYS A 174 -16.44 6.18 -5.58
CA CYS A 174 -15.98 6.56 -6.91
C CYS A 174 -14.72 7.44 -6.88
N VAL A 175 -14.60 8.35 -5.89
CA VAL A 175 -13.42 9.20 -5.69
C VAL A 175 -12.27 8.34 -5.16
N MET A 176 -12.55 7.49 -4.16
CA MET A 176 -11.57 6.54 -3.63
C MET A 176 -11.05 5.60 -4.72
N GLY A 177 -11.92 5.11 -5.62
CA GLY A 177 -11.52 4.29 -6.77
C GLY A 177 -10.54 5.00 -7.70
N GLY A 178 -10.76 6.28 -8.01
CA GLY A 178 -9.82 7.08 -8.81
C GLY A 178 -8.47 7.29 -8.12
N VAL A 179 -8.49 7.52 -6.80
CA VAL A 179 -7.27 7.59 -5.98
C VAL A 179 -6.51 6.26 -6.04
N CYS A 180 -7.18 5.13 -5.79
CA CYS A 180 -6.58 3.80 -5.83
C CYS A 180 -5.95 3.47 -7.20
N ILE A 181 -6.62 3.81 -8.31
CA ILE A 181 -6.05 3.62 -9.66
C ILE A 181 -4.73 4.38 -9.80
N THR A 182 -4.68 5.61 -9.29
CA THR A 182 -3.48 6.43 -9.35
C THR A 182 -2.37 5.87 -8.47
N LEU A 183 -2.66 5.54 -7.21
CA LEU A 183 -1.70 4.96 -6.26
C LEU A 183 -1.11 3.63 -6.78
N TYR A 184 -1.97 2.68 -7.18
CA TYR A 184 -1.53 1.41 -7.76
C TYR A 184 -0.79 1.59 -9.09
N GLY A 185 -1.13 2.62 -9.86
CA GLY A 185 -0.38 3.01 -11.05
C GLY A 185 1.05 3.46 -10.72
N PHE A 186 1.24 4.26 -9.67
CA PHE A 186 2.58 4.66 -9.21
C PHE A 186 3.41 3.47 -8.72
N ILE A 187 2.80 2.55 -7.98
CA ILE A 187 3.46 1.30 -7.55
C ILE A 187 3.91 0.48 -8.76
N ALA A 188 3.03 0.30 -9.76
CA ALA A 188 3.38 -0.41 -11.00
C ALA A 188 4.56 0.26 -11.75
N VAL A 189 4.56 1.59 -11.87
CA VAL A 189 5.66 2.34 -12.50
C VAL A 189 6.95 2.24 -11.70
N SER A 190 6.89 2.22 -10.37
CA SER A 190 8.05 2.00 -9.50
C SER A 190 8.71 0.64 -9.78
N GLY A 191 7.90 -0.43 -9.90
CA GLY A 191 8.37 -1.75 -10.31
C GLY A 191 9.02 -1.76 -11.71
N LEU A 192 8.42 -1.05 -12.68
CA LEU A 192 8.99 -0.93 -14.03
C LEU A 192 10.33 -0.19 -14.05
N LYS A 193 10.52 0.84 -13.22
CA LYS A 193 11.81 1.53 -13.08
C LYS A 193 12.92 0.59 -12.58
N MET A 194 12.60 -0.38 -11.73
CA MET A 194 13.57 -1.40 -11.33
C MET A 194 13.95 -2.31 -12.49
N ILE A 195 12.97 -2.72 -13.31
CA ILE A 195 13.20 -3.55 -14.50
C ILE A 195 14.05 -2.78 -15.54
N GLN A 196 13.87 -1.47 -15.65
CA GLN A 196 14.62 -0.62 -16.58
C GLN A 196 16.15 -0.68 -16.39
N GLN A 197 16.61 -1.01 -15.17
CA GLN A 197 18.05 -1.15 -14.89
C GLN A 197 18.61 -2.52 -15.29
N VAL A 198 17.76 -3.46 -15.70
CA VAL A 198 18.15 -4.83 -16.09
C VAL A 198 18.36 -4.89 -17.59
N ASP A 199 19.44 -5.55 -18.02
CA ASP A 199 19.67 -5.85 -19.43
C ASP A 199 18.64 -6.87 -19.93
N LEU A 200 17.67 -6.41 -20.73
CA LEU A 200 16.62 -7.22 -21.34
C LEU A 200 17.03 -7.81 -22.70
N ASP A 201 18.22 -7.48 -23.23
CA ASP A 201 18.78 -8.16 -24.40
C ASP A 201 19.33 -9.55 -24.01
N ASP A 202 19.67 -9.75 -22.73
CA ASP A 202 19.90 -11.09 -22.19
C ASP A 202 18.57 -11.87 -22.09
N ASN A 203 18.44 -12.88 -22.94
CA ASN A 203 17.32 -13.82 -22.97
C ASN A 203 16.97 -14.40 -21.59
N LYS A 204 17.94 -14.59 -20.69
CA LYS A 204 17.68 -15.04 -19.33
C LYS A 204 16.81 -14.04 -18.58
N ASN A 205 17.24 -12.77 -18.56
CA ASN A 205 16.55 -11.72 -17.84
C ASN A 205 15.20 -11.44 -18.47
N LEU A 206 15.15 -11.37 -19.80
CA LEU A 206 13.92 -11.21 -20.58
C LEU A 206 12.88 -12.27 -20.21
N PHE A 207 13.29 -13.54 -20.14
CA PHE A 207 12.38 -14.64 -19.82
C PHE A 207 11.87 -14.60 -18.38
N VAL A 208 12.74 -14.25 -17.40
CA VAL A 208 12.33 -14.07 -16.00
C VAL A 208 11.29 -12.96 -15.88
N VAL A 209 11.54 -11.81 -16.50
CA VAL A 209 10.62 -10.67 -16.48
C VAL A 209 9.29 -11.03 -17.16
N ALA A 210 9.33 -11.71 -18.31
CA ALA A 210 8.12 -12.16 -19.01
C ALA A 210 7.24 -13.07 -18.13
N VAL A 211 7.85 -14.03 -17.40
CA VAL A 211 7.12 -14.92 -16.48
C VAL A 211 6.48 -14.14 -15.33
N ILE A 212 7.22 -13.19 -14.72
CA ILE A 212 6.69 -12.37 -13.62
C ILE A 212 5.49 -11.54 -14.11
N LEU A 213 5.62 -10.87 -15.25
CA LEU A 213 4.57 -10.01 -15.81
C LEU A 213 3.32 -10.81 -16.20
N ILE A 214 3.47 -11.95 -16.89
CA ILE A 214 2.31 -12.74 -17.31
C ILE A 214 1.61 -13.40 -16.11
N CYS A 215 2.34 -13.84 -15.08
CA CYS A 215 1.72 -14.43 -13.90
C CYS A 215 1.01 -13.38 -13.05
N GLY A 216 1.63 -12.22 -12.86
CA GLY A 216 1.08 -11.13 -12.04
C GLY A 216 -0.09 -10.43 -12.74
N ILE A 217 0.17 -9.83 -13.90
CA ILE A 217 -0.83 -9.04 -14.66
C ILE A 217 -1.87 -9.94 -15.31
N GLY A 218 -1.47 -11.12 -15.80
CA GLY A 218 -2.40 -12.11 -16.37
C GLY A 218 -3.28 -12.81 -15.33
N GLY A 219 -3.11 -12.53 -14.03
CA GLY A 219 -4.01 -13.00 -12.99
C GLY A 219 -3.91 -14.50 -12.69
N LEU A 220 -2.74 -15.11 -12.90
CA LEU A 220 -2.55 -16.54 -12.68
C LEU A 220 -2.78 -16.89 -11.21
N THR A 221 -3.87 -17.58 -10.92
CA THR A 221 -4.20 -18.03 -9.56
C THR A 221 -4.19 -19.55 -9.54
N VAL A 222 -3.52 -20.14 -8.55
CA VAL A 222 -3.41 -21.61 -8.42
C VAL A 222 -4.07 -22.07 -7.14
N ASN A 223 -5.08 -22.92 -7.26
CA ASN A 223 -5.80 -23.50 -6.13
C ASN A 223 -5.24 -24.88 -5.79
N PHE A 224 -4.63 -25.02 -4.62
CA PHE A 224 -4.20 -26.28 -4.05
C PHE A 224 -5.13 -26.67 -2.89
N GLY A 225 -6.23 -27.36 -3.21
CA GLY A 225 -7.24 -27.75 -2.23
C GLY A 225 -7.87 -26.53 -1.56
N LYS A 226 -7.59 -26.32 -0.27
CA LYS A 226 -8.09 -25.17 0.52
C LYS A 226 -7.20 -23.93 0.45
N VAL A 227 -6.01 -24.03 -0.17
CA VAL A 227 -5.05 -22.92 -0.26
C VAL A 227 -5.08 -22.33 -1.66
N THR A 228 -5.38 -21.04 -1.75
CA THR A 228 -5.34 -20.29 -3.00
C THR A 228 -4.06 -19.45 -3.04
N LEU A 229 -3.17 -19.75 -3.99
CA LEU A 229 -2.04 -18.89 -4.31
C LEU A 229 -2.53 -17.75 -5.20
N THR A 230 -2.42 -16.53 -4.70
CA THR A 230 -2.76 -15.31 -5.42
C THR A 230 -1.79 -15.05 -6.58
N SER A 231 -2.20 -14.24 -7.55
CA SER A 231 -1.39 -13.89 -8.72
C SER A 231 -0.02 -13.31 -8.37
N ILE A 232 0.05 -12.47 -7.33
CA ILE A 232 1.32 -11.88 -6.88
C ILE A 232 2.23 -12.95 -6.27
N ALA A 233 1.67 -13.87 -5.48
CA ALA A 233 2.42 -15.00 -4.92
C ALA A 233 2.96 -15.92 -6.02
N CYS A 234 2.12 -16.23 -7.02
CA CYS A 234 2.52 -17.02 -8.19
C CYS A 234 3.64 -16.33 -8.99
N ALA A 235 3.52 -15.02 -9.26
CA ALA A 235 4.55 -14.25 -9.96
C ALA A 235 5.89 -14.27 -9.23
N LEU A 236 5.88 -14.09 -7.91
CA LEU A 236 7.09 -14.13 -7.09
C LEU A 236 7.75 -15.52 -7.11
N ILE A 237 6.98 -16.58 -6.83
CA ILE A 237 7.50 -17.96 -6.77
C ILE A 237 8.06 -18.38 -8.14
N LEU A 238 7.28 -18.20 -9.20
CA LEU A 238 7.70 -18.59 -10.55
C LEU A 238 8.85 -17.73 -11.07
N GLY A 239 8.89 -16.44 -10.73
CA GLY A 239 10.02 -15.57 -11.04
C GLY A 239 11.33 -16.06 -10.41
N ILE A 240 11.29 -16.40 -9.12
CA ILE A 240 12.46 -16.95 -8.40
C ILE A 240 12.90 -18.28 -9.01
N ILE A 241 11.96 -19.22 -9.22
CA ILE A 241 12.26 -20.53 -9.80
C ILE A 241 12.89 -20.38 -11.18
N THR A 242 12.30 -19.54 -12.04
CA THR A 242 12.80 -19.28 -13.39
C THR A 242 14.20 -18.70 -13.36
N ASN A 243 14.46 -17.70 -12.49
CA ASN A 243 15.78 -17.10 -12.36
C ASN A 243 16.83 -18.13 -11.90
N VAL A 244 16.50 -18.96 -10.91
CA VAL A 244 17.41 -20.01 -10.41
C VAL A 244 17.71 -21.06 -11.48
N ILE A 245 16.70 -21.54 -12.20
CA ILE A 245 16.86 -22.54 -13.27
C ILE A 245 17.77 -22.00 -14.38
N LEU A 246 17.51 -20.78 -14.84
CA LEU A 246 18.29 -20.17 -15.92
C LEU A 246 19.69 -19.75 -15.46
N SER A 247 19.86 -19.33 -14.21
CA SER A 247 21.18 -18.98 -13.65
C SER A 247 22.11 -20.18 -13.48
N LYS A 248 21.58 -21.40 -13.32
CA LYS A 248 22.41 -22.62 -13.23
C LYS A 248 23.05 -23.02 -14.57
N LYS A 249 22.50 -22.57 -15.71
CA LYS A 249 23.07 -22.88 -17.04
C LYS A 249 24.31 -22.05 -17.39
N GLY A 250 24.53 -20.89 -16.76
CA GLY A 250 25.68 -20.01 -17.04
C GLY A 250 26.98 -20.35 -16.28
N LYS A 251 26.98 -21.32 -15.36
CA LYS A 251 28.18 -21.76 -14.60
C LYS A 251 28.90 -22.96 -15.23
N LYS A 252 28.75 -23.19 -16.53
CA LYS A 252 29.52 -24.19 -17.29
C LYS A 252 30.23 -23.54 -18.47
N ALA A 253 31.43 -23.03 -18.21
CA ALA A 253 32.64 -23.07 -19.06
C ALA A 253 33.71 -22.21 -18.37
#